data_AF-A0A7S0U2X7-F1
#
_entry.id   AF-A0A7S0U2X7-F1
#
_cell.length_a   1.000
_cell.length_b   1.000
_cell.length_c   1.000
_cell.angle_alpha   90.00
_cell.angle_beta   90.00
_cell.angle_gamma   90.00
#
_symmetry.space_group_name_H-M   'P 1'
#
loop_
_entity.id
_entity.type
_entity.pdbx_description
1 polymer ?
#
loop_
_entity_poly.entity_id
_entity_poly.type
_entity_poly.pdbx_seq_one_letter_code
_entity_poly.pdbx_strand_id
1 'polypeptide(L)'
;VAKYLTNALSHPTNPKYQRIPQTNATYVSKVSCCGPGVDSVLARAGWQDDKGTAWILPPNFDQNAVRTVGEEVFAEVERLSEEIEKRAEQERGAGMEARARGVIDLRKSLQKLDAAERALER
;
A
#
# COMPACT_ATOMS: atom_id res chain seq x y z
N VAL A 1 2.76 -1.21 -1.49
CA VAL A 1 2.75 -1.49 -0.04
C VAL A 1 1.35 -1.33 0.57
N ALA A 2 0.65 -0.20 0.37
CA ALA A 2 -0.68 0.07 0.93
C ALA A 2 -1.66 -1.13 0.93
N LYS A 3 -1.77 -1.85 -0.19
CA LYS A 3 -2.66 -3.02 -0.30
C LYS A 3 -2.31 -4.16 0.69
N TYR A 4 -1.03 -4.37 1.00
CA TYR A 4 -0.61 -5.38 1.97
C TYR A 4 -1.00 -4.96 3.40
N LEU A 5 -0.79 -3.68 3.75
CA LEU A 5 -1.18 -3.11 5.04
C LEU A 5 -2.70 -3.23 5.26
N THR A 6 -3.50 -2.83 4.27
CA THR A 6 -4.96 -3.02 4.29
C THR A 6 -5.34 -4.47 4.51
N ASN A 7 -4.78 -5.39 3.74
CA ASN A 7 -5.18 -6.79 3.82
C ASN A 7 -4.86 -7.40 5.20
N ALA A 8 -3.76 -6.99 5.83
CA ALA A 8 -3.41 -7.42 7.19
C ALA A 8 -4.40 -6.87 8.23
N LEU A 9 -4.82 -5.61 8.12
CA LEU A 9 -5.81 -5.00 9.02
C LEU A 9 -7.21 -5.57 8.82
N SER A 10 -7.66 -5.78 7.58
CA SER A 10 -8.99 -6.32 7.28
C SER A 10 -9.13 -7.80 7.63
N HIS A 11 -8.02 -8.54 7.70
CA HIS A 11 -8.01 -9.97 7.92
C HIS A 11 -6.87 -10.39 8.87
N PRO A 12 -6.88 -9.92 10.13
CA PRO A 12 -5.73 -10.02 11.03
C PRO A 12 -5.38 -11.46 11.41
N THR A 13 -6.34 -12.39 11.34
CA THR A 13 -6.15 -13.81 11.67
C THR A 13 -5.83 -14.69 10.45
N ASN A 14 -5.83 -14.13 9.23
CA ASN A 14 -5.67 -14.92 8.01
C ASN A 14 -4.18 -15.01 7.60
N PRO A 15 -3.55 -16.20 7.68
CA PRO A 15 -2.12 -16.36 7.38
C PRO A 15 -1.73 -15.97 5.96
N LYS A 16 -2.68 -16.02 5.01
CA LYS A 16 -2.46 -15.63 3.61
C LYS A 16 -2.00 -14.17 3.49
N TYR A 17 -2.51 -13.29 4.34
CA TYR A 17 -2.19 -11.85 4.29
C TYR A 17 -1.02 -11.46 5.21
N GLN A 18 -0.55 -12.41 6.02
CA GLN A 18 0.63 -12.26 6.87
C GLN A 18 1.92 -12.65 6.15
N ARG A 19 1.87 -13.28 4.97
CA ARG A 19 3.04 -13.69 4.19
C ARG A 19 3.07 -13.05 2.82
N ILE A 20 4.19 -12.41 2.47
CA ILE A 20 4.45 -11.84 1.15
C ILE A 20 5.70 -12.52 0.59
N PRO A 21 5.57 -13.51 -0.31
CA PRO A 21 6.73 -14.10 -0.97
C PRO A 21 7.50 -13.03 -1.76
N GLN A 22 8.82 -12.95 -1.61
CA GLN A 22 9.63 -11.98 -2.36
C GLN A 22 9.73 -12.35 -3.84
N THR A 23 9.41 -13.60 -4.21
CA THR A 23 9.24 -14.06 -5.59
C THR A 23 7.86 -13.73 -6.18
N ASN A 24 6.93 -13.16 -5.40
CA ASN A 24 5.61 -12.81 -5.89
C ASN A 24 5.72 -11.75 -7.00
N ALA A 25 5.19 -12.04 -8.19
CA ALA A 25 5.31 -11.15 -9.35
C ALA A 25 4.83 -9.71 -9.07
N THR A 26 3.76 -9.54 -8.29
CA THR A 26 3.25 -8.21 -7.91
C THR A 26 4.21 -7.50 -6.97
N TYR A 27 4.78 -8.21 -5.99
CA TYR A 27 5.79 -7.63 -5.11
C TYR A 27 7.04 -7.23 -5.91
N VAL A 28 7.55 -8.13 -6.77
CA VAL A 28 8.74 -7.85 -7.59
C VAL A 28 8.52 -6.62 -8.47
N SER A 29 7.45 -6.63 -9.26
CA SER A 29 7.20 -5.60 -10.30
C SER A 29 6.65 -4.27 -9.79
N LYS A 30 6.11 -4.20 -8.57
CA LYS A 30 5.46 -2.97 -8.06
C LYS A 30 5.99 -2.46 -6.73
N VAL A 31 6.77 -3.26 -6.03
CA VAL A 31 7.19 -2.99 -4.65
C VAL A 31 8.71 -3.00 -4.57
N SER A 32 9.36 -4.13 -4.87
CA SER A 32 10.83 -4.25 -4.81
C SER A 32 11.56 -3.32 -5.80
N CYS A 33 10.94 -3.04 -6.96
CA CYS A 33 11.54 -2.18 -7.99
C CYS A 33 11.63 -0.70 -7.60
N CYS A 34 10.95 -0.27 -6.54
CA CYS A 34 10.90 1.13 -6.11
C CYS A 34 12.09 1.54 -5.22
N GLY A 35 13.02 0.62 -4.96
CA GLY A 35 14.24 0.87 -4.20
C GLY A 35 14.16 0.48 -2.71
N PRO A 36 15.27 0.63 -1.96
CA PRO A 36 15.42 0.11 -0.60
C PRO A 36 14.49 0.76 0.44
N GLY A 37 13.89 1.92 0.12
CA GLY A 37 12.95 2.61 1.00
C GLY A 37 11.61 1.90 1.17
N VAL A 38 11.32 0.85 0.40
CA VAL A 38 10.06 0.10 0.49
C VAL A 38 10.13 -1.00 1.56
N ASP A 39 11.28 -1.65 1.67
CA ASP A 39 11.50 -2.71 2.67
C ASP A 39 11.51 -2.11 4.09
N SER A 40 11.93 -0.85 4.23
CA SER A 40 11.84 -0.11 5.50
C SER A 40 10.38 0.18 5.90
N VAL A 41 9.45 0.37 4.96
CA VAL A 41 8.02 0.57 5.27
C VAL A 41 7.40 -0.73 5.81
N LEU A 42 7.68 -1.87 5.16
CA LEU A 42 7.20 -3.17 5.63
C LEU A 42 7.79 -3.50 7.01
N ALA A 43 9.09 -3.26 7.22
CA ALA A 43 9.75 -3.45 8.50
C ALA A 43 9.15 -2.58 9.62
N ARG A 44 8.90 -1.29 9.36
CA ARG A 44 8.24 -0.37 10.32
C ARG A 44 6.84 -0.81 10.69
N ALA A 45 6.11 -1.43 9.76
CA ALA A 45 4.79 -1.98 10.00
C ALA A 45 4.84 -3.37 10.69
N GLY A 46 6.02 -3.91 11.00
CA GLY A 46 6.19 -5.14 11.75
C GLY A 46 6.36 -6.41 10.92
N TRP A 47 6.46 -6.31 9.58
CA TRP A 47 6.88 -7.44 8.76
C TRP A 47 8.38 -7.70 8.94
N GLN A 48 8.75 -8.97 9.00
CA GLN A 48 10.12 -9.43 9.18
C GLN A 48 10.59 -10.17 7.93
N ASP A 49 11.85 -9.98 7.56
CA ASP A 49 12.46 -10.70 6.44
C ASP A 49 12.79 -12.14 6.85
N ASP A 50 12.23 -13.10 6.10
CA ASP A 50 12.52 -14.53 6.20
C ASP A 50 13.70 -14.88 5.28
N LYS A 51 14.87 -14.33 5.60
CA LYS A 51 16.15 -14.56 4.90
C LYS A 51 16.07 -14.36 3.38
N GLY A 52 15.41 -13.30 2.94
CA GLY A 52 15.22 -12.97 1.52
C GLY A 52 14.23 -13.86 0.77
N THR A 53 13.46 -14.71 1.46
CA THR A 53 12.45 -15.57 0.81
C THR A 53 11.05 -14.95 0.85
N ALA A 54 10.69 -14.31 1.95
CA ALA A 54 9.38 -13.72 2.16
C ALA A 54 9.42 -12.66 3.27
N TRP A 55 8.47 -11.74 3.23
CA TRP A 55 8.13 -10.91 4.38
C TRP A 55 7.04 -11.58 5.20
N ILE A 56 7.23 -11.66 6.52
CA ILE A 56 6.34 -12.35 7.46
C ILE A 56 5.87 -11.39 8.54
N LEU A 57 4.56 -11.25 8.67
CA LEU A 57 3.91 -10.56 9.77
C LEU A 57 3.54 -11.58 10.85
N PRO A 58 4.00 -11.42 12.10
CA PRO A 58 3.65 -12.34 13.18
C PRO A 58 2.13 -12.40 13.43
N PRO A 59 1.55 -13.54 13.87
CA PRO A 59 0.11 -13.66 14.10
C PRO A 59 -0.48 -12.69 15.15
N ASN A 60 0.36 -12.23 16.07
CA ASN A 60 0.04 -11.29 17.15
C ASN A 60 0.65 -9.91 16.90
N PHE A 61 0.78 -9.50 15.64
CA PHE A 61 1.36 -8.22 15.27
C PHE A 61 0.62 -7.04 15.90
N ASP A 62 1.37 -5.95 16.13
CA ASP A 62 0.79 -4.70 16.61
C ASP A 62 -0.02 -4.03 15.49
N GLN A 63 -1.35 -4.16 15.58
CA GLN A 63 -2.26 -3.55 14.62
C GLN A 63 -2.19 -2.01 14.63
N ASN A 64 -1.80 -1.39 15.74
CA ASN A 64 -1.63 0.07 15.79
C ASN A 64 -0.40 0.49 15.01
N ALA A 65 0.71 -0.24 15.12
CA ALA A 65 1.89 0.01 14.30
C ALA A 65 1.58 -0.12 12.80
N VAL A 66 0.84 -1.16 12.39
CA VAL A 66 0.39 -1.32 10.99
C VAL A 66 -0.51 -0.17 10.56
N ARG A 67 -1.42 0.28 11.43
CA ARG A 67 -2.32 1.41 11.15
C ARG A 67 -1.57 2.71 10.97
N THR A 68 -0.68 3.06 11.89
CA THR A 68 0.14 4.29 11.81
C THR A 68 0.98 4.32 10.54
N VAL A 69 1.66 3.23 10.21
CA VAL A 69 2.41 3.16 8.94
C VAL A 69 1.47 3.20 7.73
N GLY A 70 0.28 2.59 7.84
CA GLY A 70 -0.78 2.70 6.84
C GLY A 70 -1.17 4.14 6.56
N GLU A 71 -1.48 4.91 7.60
CA GLU A 71 -1.86 6.33 7.52
C GLU A 71 -0.76 7.17 6.85
N GLU A 72 0.51 6.98 7.23
CA GLU A 72 1.65 7.66 6.58
C GLU A 72 1.74 7.34 5.09
N VAL A 73 1.61 6.05 4.73
CA VAL A 73 1.64 5.61 3.33
C VAL A 73 0.47 6.18 2.55
N PHE A 74 -0.73 6.25 3.16
CA PHE A 74 -1.91 6.81 2.51
C PHE A 74 -1.80 8.31 2.31
N ALA A 75 -1.31 9.06 3.30
CA ALA A 75 -1.06 10.50 3.18
C ALA A 75 -0.06 10.80 2.06
N GLU A 76 1.03 10.02 1.94
CA GLU A 76 2.01 10.22 0.87
C GLU A 76 1.45 9.84 -0.51
N VAL A 77 0.65 8.77 -0.59
CA VAL A 77 -0.06 8.40 -1.82
C VAL A 77 -1.03 9.51 -2.26
N GLU A 78 -1.78 10.09 -1.33
CA GLU A 78 -2.69 11.20 -1.61
C GLU A 78 -1.93 12.43 -2.11
N ARG A 79 -0.86 12.83 -1.39
CA ARG A 79 0.01 13.95 -1.79
C ARG A 79 0.58 13.76 -3.20
N LEU A 80 1.11 12.58 -3.51
CA LEU A 80 1.65 12.26 -4.84
C LEU A 80 0.56 12.24 -5.91
N SER A 81 -0.64 11.77 -5.58
CA SER A 81 -1.78 11.76 -6.50
C SER A 81 -2.18 13.17 -6.90
N GLU A 82 -2.30 14.09 -5.94
CA GLU A 82 -2.57 15.51 -6.18
C GLU A 82 -1.46 16.18 -6.99
N GLU A 83 -0.19 15.86 -6.71
CA GLU A 83 0.94 16.39 -7.47
C GLU A 83 0.90 15.92 -8.93
N ILE A 84 0.59 14.65 -9.18
CA ILE A 84 0.45 14.09 -10.53
C ILE A 84 -0.74 14.73 -11.24
N GLU A 85 -1.89 14.89 -10.59
CA GLU A 85 -3.06 15.56 -11.16
C GLU A 85 -2.73 17.01 -11.54
N LYS A 86 -2.04 17.76 -10.67
CA LYS A 86 -1.59 19.13 -10.93
C LYS A 86 -0.60 19.21 -12.09
N ARG A 87 0.37 18.30 -12.16
CA ARG A 87 1.31 18.22 -13.30
C ARG A 87 0.59 17.86 -14.59
N ALA A 88 -0.34 16.92 -14.56
CA ALA A 88 -1.14 16.55 -15.71
C ALA A 88 -2.02 17.70 -16.22
N GLU A 89 -2.57 18.53 -15.32
CA GLU A 89 -3.28 19.76 -15.66
C GLU A 89 -2.37 20.79 -16.33
N GLN A 90 -1.16 20.99 -15.80
CA GLN A 90 -0.15 21.89 -16.38
C GLN A 90 0.38 21.38 -17.73
N GLU A 91 0.45 20.06 -17.90
CA GLU A 91 0.94 19.38 -19.10
C GLU A 91 -0.19 19.04 -20.09
N ARG A 92 -1.41 19.61 -19.97
CA ARG A 92 -2.54 19.45 -20.91
C ARG A 92 -2.27 19.85 -22.37
N GLY A 93 -1.01 20.13 -22.74
CA GLY A 93 -0.53 20.15 -24.12
C GLY A 93 0.11 18.84 -24.63
N ALA A 94 0.38 17.82 -23.80
CA ALA A 94 1.22 16.68 -24.16
C ALA A 94 0.76 15.32 -23.57
N GLY A 95 -0.41 14.82 -24.01
CA GLY A 95 -0.70 13.37 -24.11
C GLY A 95 -0.36 12.45 -22.92
N MET A 96 -0.88 12.72 -21.71
CA MET A 96 -0.60 11.95 -20.47
C MET A 96 -1.78 11.12 -19.91
N GLU A 97 -2.65 10.57 -20.76
CA GLU A 97 -3.87 9.87 -20.32
C GLU A 97 -3.62 8.58 -19.48
N ALA A 98 -2.51 7.86 -19.72
CA ALA A 98 -2.26 6.57 -19.08
C ALA A 98 -1.84 6.67 -17.60
N ARG A 99 -1.11 7.73 -17.21
CA ARG A 99 -0.65 7.93 -15.82
C ARG A 99 -1.78 8.41 -14.91
N ALA A 100 -2.65 9.29 -15.41
CA ALA A 100 -3.83 9.76 -14.69
C ALA A 100 -4.79 8.60 -14.32
N ARG A 101 -4.93 7.60 -15.21
CA ARG A 101 -5.79 6.42 -14.99
C ARG A 101 -5.38 5.62 -13.75
N GLY A 102 -4.07 5.40 -13.56
CA GLY A 102 -3.55 4.63 -12.42
C GLY A 102 -3.78 5.31 -11.07
N VAL A 103 -3.72 6.64 -11.03
CA VAL A 103 -4.00 7.45 -9.84
C VAL A 103 -5.50 7.40 -9.49
N ILE A 104 -6.38 7.52 -10.49
CA ILE A 104 -7.84 7.44 -10.32
C ILE A 104 -8.26 6.08 -9.74
N ASP A 105 -7.68 4.97 -10.21
CA ASP A 105 -8.01 3.64 -9.72
C ASP A 105 -7.53 3.40 -8.28
N LEU A 106 -6.41 4.02 -7.88
CA LEU A 106 -5.90 3.99 -6.51
C LEU A 106 -6.83 4.77 -5.58
N ARG A 107 -7.24 5.98 -5.97
CA ARG A 107 -8.20 6.82 -5.24
C ARG A 107 -9.55 6.12 -5.01
N LYS A 108 -10.08 5.43 -6.03
CA LYS A 108 -11.29 4.60 -5.89
C LYS A 108 -11.11 3.45 -4.91
N SER A 109 -9.92 2.87 -4.84
CA SER A 109 -9.62 1.79 -3.90
C SER A 109 -9.56 2.30 -2.45
N LEU A 110 -9.08 3.52 -2.23
CA LEU A 110 -9.06 4.20 -0.93
C LEU A 110 -10.46 4.55 -0.43
N GLN A 111 -11.32 5.08 -1.30
CA GLN A 111 -12.71 5.38 -0.94
C GLN A 111 -13.51 4.14 -0.53
N LYS A 112 -13.23 2.98 -1.13
CA LYS A 112 -13.85 1.71 -0.75
C LYS A 112 -13.39 1.21 0.63
N LEU A 113 -12.20 1.60 1.06
CA LEU A 113 -11.61 1.27 2.36
C LEU A 113 -12.27 2.07 3.48
N ASP A 114 -12.36 3.39 3.33
CA ASP A 114 -13.06 4.28 4.26
C ASP A 114 -14.54 3.86 4.41
N ALA A 115 -15.18 3.48 3.30
CA ALA A 115 -16.55 2.95 3.34
C ALA A 115 -16.67 1.61 4.09
N ALA A 116 -15.66 0.74 4.02
CA ALA A 116 -15.64 -0.52 4.74
C ALA A 116 -15.38 -0.33 6.24
N GLU A 117 -14.55 0.65 6.62
CA GLU A 117 -14.30 1.02 8.03
C GLU A 117 -15.56 1.55 8.70
N ARG A 118 -16.29 2.47 8.05
CA ARG A 118 -17.58 2.97 8.57
C ARG A 118 -18.67 1.91 8.71
N ALA A 119 -18.58 0.83 7.94
CA ALA A 119 -19.50 -0.29 8.02
C ALA A 119 -19.19 -1.25 9.18
N LEU A 120 -17.93 -1.25 9.68
CA LEU A 120 -17.49 -2.06 10.82
C LEU A 120 -17.69 -1.35 12.17
N GLU A 121 -17.88 -0.02 12.18
CA GLU A 121 -18.18 0.78 13.37
C GLU A 121 -19.69 0.86 13.72
N ARG A 122 -20.56 0.16 12.98
CA ARG A 122 -22.00 0.04 13.24
C ARG A 122 -22.36 -1.33 13.77
#